data_AF-A0A7G2D7A3-F1
#
_entry.id   AF-A0A7G2D7A3-F1
#
_cell.length_a   1.000
_cell.length_b   1.000
_cell.length_c   1.000
_cell.angle_alpha   90.00
_cell.angle_beta   90.00
_cell.angle_gamma   90.00
#
_symmetry.space_group_name_H-M   'P 1'
#
loop_
_entity.id
_entity.type
_entity.pdbx_description
1 polymer ?
#
loop_
_entity_poly.entity_id
_entity_poly.type
_entity_poly.pdbx_seq_one_letter_code
_entity_poly.pdbx_strand_id
1 'polypeptide(L)'
;MGVRFSIFVFALLLSVPLVNGVRVWEGLIDKPIYYVNIEGYSLTGVPPWNPFNDSSITWINIGYKYNETHTFNKYYEGGKWKEGFFPKHGNPKPFNITDWNLSKILKEYQWGVVNYLPNVSGKHWHKGYWNSTITRWEVTLSASKFKVVLYGGHCGECEQYITFECRREGNNVTCQWRKPVFRVITPPWAPKDITTSTTREENAICGPAVLIGLILVPLMIKRVKR
;
A
#
# COMPACT_ATOMS: atom_id res chain seq x y z
N MET A 1 -17.13 19.55 38.34
CA MET A 1 -17.51 18.41 37.47
C MET A 1 -16.35 18.01 36.55
N GLY A 2 -15.12 17.85 37.06
CA GLY A 2 -13.91 17.63 36.22
C GLY A 2 -13.29 16.24 36.36
N VAL A 3 -13.00 15.80 37.59
CA VAL A 3 -12.26 14.57 37.88
C VAL A 3 -12.90 13.30 37.30
N ARG A 4 -14.24 13.18 37.36
CA ARG A 4 -14.96 12.01 36.82
C ARG A 4 -14.86 11.89 35.29
N PHE A 5 -14.72 12.99 34.56
CA PHE A 5 -14.62 12.98 33.10
C PHE A 5 -13.22 12.52 32.66
N SER A 6 -12.17 13.01 33.32
CA SER A 6 -10.79 12.56 33.09
C SER A 6 -10.59 11.06 33.34
N ILE A 7 -11.18 10.51 34.41
CA ILE A 7 -11.14 9.07 34.70
C ILE A 7 -11.83 8.26 33.58
N PHE A 8 -12.95 8.75 33.05
CA PHE A 8 -13.66 8.09 31.95
C PHE A 8 -12.83 8.05 30.66
N VAL A 9 -12.12 9.13 30.32
CA VAL A 9 -11.23 9.18 29.14
C VAL A 9 -10.03 8.22 29.30
N PHE A 10 -9.42 8.16 30.49
CA PHE A 10 -8.34 7.20 30.77
C PHE A 10 -8.82 5.74 30.75
N ALA A 11 -10.01 5.45 31.27
CA ALA A 11 -10.61 4.12 31.17
C ALA A 11 -10.88 3.72 29.70
N LEU A 12 -11.32 4.67 28.86
CA LEU A 12 -11.54 4.43 27.44
C LEU A 12 -10.23 4.09 26.71
N LEU A 13 -9.14 4.79 27.02
CA LEU A 13 -7.80 4.52 26.47
C LEU A 13 -7.24 3.15 26.87
N LEU A 14 -7.52 2.69 28.09
CA LEU A 14 -7.17 1.33 28.55
C LEU A 14 -8.01 0.23 27.88
N SER A 15 -9.18 0.56 27.33
CA SER A 15 -10.03 -0.38 26.59
C SER A 15 -9.74 -0.43 25.09
N VAL A 16 -8.84 0.40 24.58
CA VAL A 16 -8.26 0.18 23.24
C VAL A 16 -7.37 -1.05 23.35
N PRO A 17 -7.62 -2.15 22.63
CA PRO A 17 -6.72 -3.29 22.65
C PRO A 17 -5.34 -2.82 22.21
N LEU A 18 -4.29 -3.19 22.96
CA LEU A 18 -2.93 -3.05 22.46
C LEU A 18 -2.89 -3.74 21.09
N VAL A 19 -2.71 -2.95 20.03
CA VAL A 19 -2.51 -3.49 18.68
C VAL A 19 -1.11 -4.08 18.66
N ASN A 20 -1.00 -5.29 19.19
CA ASN A 20 0.19 -6.12 19.08
C ASN A 20 0.45 -6.31 17.59
N GLY A 21 1.44 -5.60 17.06
CA GLY A 21 1.79 -5.65 15.64
C GLY A 21 2.12 -7.08 15.23
N VAL A 22 1.33 -7.61 14.29
CA VAL A 22 1.47 -8.98 13.80
C VAL A 22 2.80 -9.16 13.08
N ARG A 23 3.42 -10.33 13.22
CA ARG A 23 4.67 -10.68 12.54
C ARG A 23 4.45 -11.82 11.57
N VAL A 24 5.09 -11.74 10.41
CA VAL A 24 5.08 -12.84 9.42
C VAL A 24 5.56 -14.16 10.01
N TRP A 25 6.50 -14.10 10.96
CA TRP A 25 7.06 -15.26 11.64
C TRP A 25 6.04 -16.08 12.44
N GLU A 26 4.97 -15.46 12.97
CA GLU A 26 3.87 -16.15 13.65
C GLU A 26 3.01 -16.97 12.67
N GLY A 27 3.00 -16.55 11.40
CA GLY A 27 2.34 -17.25 10.31
C GLY A 27 3.08 -18.50 9.84
N LEU A 28 4.39 -18.60 10.10
CA LEU A 28 5.23 -19.70 9.61
C LEU A 28 4.88 -21.03 10.26
N ILE A 29 4.99 -22.09 9.45
CA ILE A 29 4.95 -23.51 9.85
C ILE A 29 6.03 -24.27 9.09
N ASP A 30 6.38 -25.47 9.56
CA ASP A 30 7.37 -26.33 8.92
C ASP A 30 6.81 -27.02 7.66
N LYS A 31 6.61 -26.22 6.59
CA LYS A 31 6.21 -26.66 5.24
C LYS A 31 6.84 -25.77 4.17
N PRO A 32 7.16 -26.30 2.98
CA PRO A 32 7.64 -25.49 1.86
C PRO A 32 6.60 -24.42 1.45
N ILE A 33 7.09 -23.20 1.26
CA ILE A 33 6.31 -22.00 0.94
C ILE A 33 6.29 -21.81 -0.57
N TYR A 34 5.15 -21.40 -1.14
CA TYR A 34 5.05 -20.92 -2.53
C TYR A 34 5.13 -19.39 -2.63
N TYR A 35 4.52 -18.69 -1.68
CA TYR A 35 4.58 -17.23 -1.59
C TYR A 35 4.32 -16.74 -0.15
N VAL A 36 4.86 -15.55 0.15
CA VAL A 36 4.39 -14.67 1.23
C VAL A 36 3.94 -13.37 0.59
N ASN A 37 2.68 -12.97 0.86
CA ASN A 37 2.18 -11.64 0.55
C ASN A 37 1.89 -10.89 1.86
N ILE A 38 2.15 -9.59 1.87
CA ILE A 38 1.90 -8.71 3.03
C ILE A 38 1.32 -7.41 2.49
N GLU A 39 0.33 -6.84 3.17
CA GLU A 39 -0.20 -5.51 2.90
C GLU A 39 -0.27 -4.71 4.20
N GLY A 40 0.08 -3.43 4.12
CA GLY A 40 -0.04 -2.50 5.23
C GLY A 40 -0.34 -1.07 4.77
N TYR A 41 -0.90 -0.29 5.69
CA TYR A 41 -1.35 1.08 5.45
C TYR A 41 -0.64 2.03 6.40
N SER A 42 0.04 3.05 5.86
CA SER A 42 0.80 4.00 6.65
C SER A 42 -0.05 5.21 7.01
N LEU A 43 -0.29 5.41 8.30
CA LEU A 43 -1.06 6.54 8.84
C LEU A 43 -0.25 7.84 8.94
N THR A 44 1.08 7.76 8.82
CA THR A 44 2.02 8.88 9.01
C THR A 44 2.77 9.27 7.74
N GLY A 45 2.44 8.65 6.59
CA GLY A 45 3.09 8.94 5.30
C GLY A 45 4.46 8.28 5.10
N VAL A 46 4.98 7.57 6.11
CA VAL A 46 6.33 6.97 6.05
C VAL A 46 6.29 5.55 5.45
N PRO A 47 7.33 5.12 4.72
CA PRO A 47 7.49 3.72 4.33
C PRO A 47 7.75 2.83 5.57
N PRO A 48 7.36 1.54 5.53
CA PRO A 48 7.62 0.61 6.63
C PRO A 48 9.12 0.40 6.82
N TRP A 49 9.61 0.42 8.06
CA TRP A 49 11.04 0.24 8.33
C TRP A 49 11.46 -1.24 8.24
N ASN A 50 10.56 -2.15 8.62
CA ASN A 50 10.72 -3.58 8.44
C ASN A 50 9.38 -4.18 8.03
N PRO A 51 9.12 -4.40 6.73
CA PRO A 51 7.80 -4.79 6.25
C PRO A 51 7.38 -6.24 6.63
N PHE A 52 8.21 -7.00 7.35
CA PHE A 52 7.83 -8.31 7.95
C PHE A 52 7.36 -8.20 9.41
N ASN A 53 7.52 -7.03 10.04
CA ASN A 53 7.24 -6.74 11.45
C ASN A 53 7.00 -5.22 11.60
N ASP A 54 6.05 -4.71 10.84
CA ASP A 54 5.62 -3.31 10.92
C ASP A 54 4.24 -3.24 11.59
N SER A 55 4.02 -2.28 12.47
CA SER A 55 2.73 -2.12 13.17
C SER A 55 1.59 -1.75 12.21
N SER A 56 1.91 -1.28 11.01
CA SER A 56 0.95 -0.89 9.98
C SER A 56 0.42 -2.06 9.12
N ILE A 57 0.85 -3.31 9.39
CA ILE A 57 0.37 -4.51 8.68
C ILE A 57 -1.11 -4.75 8.95
N THR A 58 -1.91 -4.83 7.88
CA THR A 58 -3.34 -5.14 7.93
C THR A 58 -3.65 -6.56 7.44
N TRP A 59 -2.81 -7.11 6.56
CA TRP A 59 -3.01 -8.43 5.98
C TRP A 59 -1.68 -9.16 5.72
N ILE A 60 -1.67 -10.46 5.99
CA ILE A 60 -0.56 -11.36 5.64
C ILE A 60 -1.18 -12.61 5.01
N ASN A 61 -0.57 -13.17 3.97
CA ASN A 61 -0.99 -14.45 3.40
C ASN A 61 0.23 -15.29 3.00
N ILE A 62 0.39 -16.44 3.66
CA ILE A 62 1.47 -17.39 3.39
C ILE A 62 0.86 -18.64 2.76
N GLY A 63 1.14 -18.85 1.48
CA GLY A 63 0.70 -20.03 0.73
C GLY A 63 1.74 -21.14 0.79
N TYR A 64 1.35 -22.30 1.30
CA TYR A 64 2.19 -23.49 1.46
C TYR A 64 1.85 -24.57 0.42
N LYS A 65 2.80 -25.48 0.20
CA LYS A 65 2.56 -26.70 -0.56
C LYS A 65 1.49 -27.57 0.11
N TYR A 66 0.46 -27.93 -0.67
CA TYR A 66 -0.58 -28.86 -0.27
C TYR A 66 -0.77 -29.97 -1.32
N ASN A 67 -1.38 -29.67 -2.46
CA ASN A 67 -1.55 -30.62 -3.56
C ASN A 67 -1.32 -29.94 -4.93
N GLU A 68 -1.70 -30.61 -6.03
CA GLU A 68 -1.45 -30.11 -7.39
C GLU A 68 -2.33 -28.90 -7.77
N THR A 69 -3.54 -28.81 -7.23
CA THR A 69 -4.57 -27.83 -7.63
C THR A 69 -4.79 -26.72 -6.60
N HIS A 70 -4.34 -26.91 -5.36
CA HIS A 70 -4.58 -25.98 -4.25
C HIS A 70 -3.33 -25.75 -3.39
N THR A 71 -3.24 -24.55 -2.82
CA THR A 71 -2.33 -24.21 -1.72
C THR A 71 -3.08 -24.25 -0.39
N PHE A 72 -2.40 -24.69 0.68
CA PHE A 72 -2.87 -24.45 2.04
C PHE A 72 -2.34 -23.09 2.47
N ASN A 73 -3.20 -22.20 2.96
CA ASN A 73 -2.81 -20.85 3.32
C ASN A 73 -3.08 -20.59 4.79
N LYS A 74 -2.08 -20.01 5.47
CA LYS A 74 -2.26 -19.36 6.77
C LYS A 74 -2.17 -17.86 6.54
N TYR A 75 -3.24 -17.15 6.88
CA TYR A 75 -3.40 -15.74 6.57
C TYR A 75 -3.91 -14.96 7.78
N TYR A 76 -3.41 -13.74 7.96
CA TYR A 76 -3.85 -12.81 8.99
C TYR A 76 -4.75 -11.76 8.36
N GLU A 77 -5.93 -11.57 8.92
CA GLU A 77 -6.91 -10.59 8.42
C GLU A 77 -7.93 -10.25 9.50
N GLY A 78 -8.12 -8.96 9.78
CA GLY A 78 -9.11 -8.49 10.76
C GLY A 78 -8.76 -8.88 12.20
N GLY A 79 -7.49 -8.74 12.58
CA GLY A 79 -7.02 -8.97 13.95
C GLY A 79 -6.74 -10.44 14.32
N LYS A 80 -6.87 -11.39 13.39
CA LYS A 80 -6.70 -12.81 13.67
C LYS A 80 -6.08 -13.61 12.52
N TRP A 81 -5.32 -14.63 12.90
CA TRP A 81 -4.89 -15.70 12.00
C TRP A 81 -6.07 -16.61 11.62
N LYS A 82 -6.08 -17.04 10.37
CA LYS A 82 -7.08 -17.89 9.72
C LYS A 82 -6.35 -18.90 8.84
N GLU A 83 -7.03 -20.00 8.52
CA GLU A 83 -6.54 -21.03 7.61
C GLU A 83 -7.56 -21.25 6.47
N GLY A 84 -7.08 -21.66 5.29
CA GLY A 84 -7.94 -21.92 4.15
C GLY A 84 -7.21 -22.60 3.00
N PHE A 85 -7.97 -23.15 2.06
CA PHE A 85 -7.45 -23.79 0.86
C PHE A 85 -7.84 -22.96 -0.36
N PHE A 86 -6.85 -22.59 -1.18
CA PHE A 86 -7.05 -21.67 -2.31
C PHE A 86 -6.55 -22.31 -3.61
N PRO A 87 -7.19 -22.07 -4.77
CA PRO A 87 -6.71 -22.56 -6.05
C PRO A 87 -5.27 -22.12 -6.34
N LYS A 88 -4.45 -23.04 -6.82
CA LYS A 88 -3.05 -22.80 -7.18
C LYS A 88 -2.98 -22.05 -8.50
N HIS A 89 -2.63 -20.77 -8.47
CA HIS A 89 -2.44 -19.98 -9.69
C HIS A 89 -1.07 -20.24 -10.33
N GLY A 90 -1.07 -20.71 -11.57
CA GLY A 90 0.15 -21.05 -12.31
C GLY A 90 0.91 -22.22 -11.71
N ASN A 91 2.23 -22.28 -11.94
CA ASN A 91 3.12 -23.31 -11.39
C ASN A 91 4.22 -22.67 -10.51
N PRO A 92 3.88 -22.23 -9.29
CA PRO A 92 4.86 -21.67 -8.37
C PRO A 92 5.89 -22.73 -7.95
N LYS A 93 7.16 -22.34 -7.88
CA LYS A 93 8.22 -23.19 -7.30
C LYS A 93 8.18 -23.03 -5.77
N PRO A 94 8.25 -24.12 -4.99
CA PRO A 94 8.34 -24.03 -3.54
C PRO A 94 9.75 -23.58 -3.11
N PHE A 95 9.85 -22.97 -1.94
CA PHE A 95 11.09 -22.52 -1.31
C PHE A 95 10.97 -22.54 0.22
N ASN A 96 12.08 -22.49 0.93
CA ASN A 96 12.11 -22.27 2.38
C ASN A 96 12.43 -20.81 2.68
N ILE A 97 11.91 -20.26 3.78
CA ILE A 97 12.18 -18.86 4.16
C ILE A 97 13.68 -18.59 4.38
N THR A 98 14.42 -19.62 4.78
CA THR A 98 15.88 -19.64 4.97
C THR A 98 16.70 -19.66 3.68
N ASP A 99 16.09 -19.96 2.53
CA ASP A 99 16.74 -19.83 1.21
C ASP A 99 17.07 -18.37 0.87
N TRP A 100 16.46 -17.43 1.60
CA TRP A 100 16.63 -15.99 1.44
C TRP A 100 17.44 -15.41 2.61
N ASN A 101 18.53 -14.70 2.29
CA ASN A 101 19.21 -13.85 3.27
C ASN A 101 18.40 -12.55 3.49
N LEU A 102 17.29 -12.68 4.22
CA LEU A 102 16.38 -11.57 4.51
C LEU A 102 17.04 -10.44 5.31
N SER A 103 18.07 -10.75 6.13
CA SER A 103 18.86 -9.73 6.83
C SER A 103 19.63 -8.82 5.87
N LYS A 104 20.30 -9.39 4.84
CA LYS A 104 20.96 -8.61 3.79
C LYS A 104 19.96 -7.76 3.00
N ILE A 105 18.85 -8.37 2.58
CA ILE A 105 17.79 -7.70 1.81
C ILE A 105 17.18 -6.53 2.57
N LEU A 106 16.88 -6.71 3.86
CA LEU A 106 16.33 -5.65 4.70
C LEU A 106 17.31 -4.49 4.87
N LYS A 107 18.61 -4.75 5.01
CA LYS A 107 19.63 -3.69 5.06
C LYS A 107 19.69 -2.87 3.76
N GLU A 108 19.64 -3.52 2.61
CA GLU A 108 19.63 -2.83 1.30
C GLU A 108 18.35 -2.02 1.08
N TYR A 109 17.20 -2.56 1.48
CA TYR A 109 15.93 -1.83 1.50
C TYR A 109 15.98 -0.60 2.42
N GLN A 110 16.39 -0.78 3.68
CA GLN A 110 16.49 0.28 4.69
C GLN A 110 17.49 1.37 4.29
N TRP A 111 18.63 0.99 3.71
CA TRP A 111 19.58 1.95 3.15
C TRP A 111 18.91 2.82 2.08
N GLY A 112 18.09 2.22 1.21
CA GLY A 112 17.33 2.96 0.20
C GLY A 112 16.24 3.86 0.78
N VAL A 113 15.56 3.43 1.85
CA VAL A 113 14.58 4.27 2.58
C VAL A 113 15.24 5.56 3.11
N VAL A 114 16.46 5.47 3.64
CA VAL A 114 17.19 6.63 4.19
C VAL A 114 17.88 7.47 3.11
N ASN A 115 18.52 6.84 2.11
CA ASN A 115 19.47 7.53 1.22
C ASN A 115 18.95 7.72 -0.20
N TYR A 116 18.10 6.82 -0.70
CA TYR A 116 17.57 6.88 -2.06
C TYR A 116 16.23 7.63 -2.11
N LEU A 117 15.21 7.18 -1.38
CA LEU A 117 13.84 7.71 -1.45
C LEU A 117 13.75 9.24 -1.26
N PRO A 118 14.45 9.88 -0.30
CA PRO A 118 14.35 11.34 -0.12
C PRO A 118 14.91 12.14 -1.29
N ASN A 119 15.73 11.52 -2.14
CA ASN A 119 16.35 12.15 -3.32
C ASN A 119 15.61 11.82 -4.64
N VAL A 120 14.60 10.94 -4.62
CA VAL A 120 13.79 10.65 -5.80
C VAL A 120 12.78 11.78 -6.04
N SER A 121 12.92 12.48 -7.16
CA SER A 121 12.03 13.53 -7.63
C SER A 121 11.68 13.36 -9.12
N GLY A 122 10.71 14.11 -9.60
CA GLY A 122 10.30 14.15 -11.01
C GLY A 122 9.09 15.06 -11.24
N LYS A 123 8.51 15.02 -12.43
CA LYS A 123 7.36 15.88 -12.82
C LYS A 123 6.20 15.88 -11.82
N HIS A 124 5.95 14.74 -11.16
CA HIS A 124 4.85 14.55 -10.21
C HIS A 124 5.31 14.49 -8.74
N TRP A 125 6.62 14.56 -8.47
CA TRP A 125 7.20 14.26 -7.16
C TRP A 125 8.25 15.29 -6.78
N HIS A 126 7.97 16.08 -5.75
CA HIS A 126 8.98 16.95 -5.15
C HIS A 126 10.02 16.10 -4.39
N LYS A 127 11.21 16.67 -4.17
CA LYS A 127 12.24 16.04 -3.33
C LYS A 127 11.66 15.84 -1.92
N GLY A 128 11.67 14.62 -1.40
CA GLY A 128 11.08 14.27 -0.10
C GLY A 128 9.66 13.66 -0.15
N TYR A 129 9.09 13.48 -1.35
CA TYR A 129 7.76 12.86 -1.53
C TYR A 129 7.71 11.42 -0.99
N TRP A 130 8.59 10.54 -1.46
CA TRP A 130 8.54 9.09 -1.19
C TRP A 130 8.86 8.67 0.26
N ASN A 131 9.23 9.61 1.13
CA ASN A 131 9.39 9.37 2.58
C ASN A 131 8.29 10.01 3.44
N SER A 132 7.33 10.71 2.84
CA SER A 132 6.30 11.47 3.58
C SER A 132 4.88 11.31 3.03
N THR A 133 4.69 10.67 1.87
CA THR A 133 3.38 10.48 1.23
C THR A 133 3.01 9.01 0.99
N ILE A 134 3.66 8.05 1.64
CA ILE A 134 3.29 6.63 1.49
C ILE A 134 1.96 6.38 2.19
N THR A 135 0.96 5.89 1.45
CA THR A 135 -0.37 5.59 2.01
C THR A 135 -0.57 4.09 2.23
N ARG A 136 -0.04 3.28 1.31
CA ARG A 136 -0.18 1.83 1.28
C ARG A 136 1.13 1.20 0.83
N TRP A 137 1.42 0.00 1.29
CA TRP A 137 2.58 -0.77 0.83
C TRP A 137 2.25 -2.26 0.76
N GLU A 138 2.94 -2.95 -0.15
CA GLU A 138 2.78 -4.37 -0.40
C GLU A 138 4.14 -5.07 -0.45
N VAL A 139 4.21 -6.29 0.10
CA VAL A 139 5.33 -7.21 -0.11
C VAL A 139 4.87 -8.44 -0.88
N THR A 140 5.70 -8.88 -1.82
CA THR A 140 5.63 -10.21 -2.44
C THR A 140 6.97 -10.90 -2.30
N LEU A 141 7.00 -12.09 -1.71
CA LEU A 141 8.16 -12.98 -1.65
C LEU A 141 7.80 -14.33 -2.28
N SER A 142 8.65 -14.84 -3.16
CA SER A 142 8.54 -16.16 -3.80
C SER A 142 9.90 -16.84 -3.87
N ALA A 143 10.01 -18.00 -4.53
CA ALA A 143 11.28 -18.72 -4.66
C ALA A 143 12.42 -17.91 -5.33
N SER A 144 12.09 -16.97 -6.24
CA SER A 144 13.08 -16.23 -7.05
C SER A 144 12.97 -14.71 -6.97
N LYS A 145 11.94 -14.16 -6.31
CA LYS A 145 11.70 -12.72 -6.24
C LYS A 145 11.26 -12.27 -4.85
N PHE A 146 11.85 -11.19 -4.37
CA PHE A 146 11.33 -10.35 -3.30
C PHE A 146 10.99 -8.98 -3.88
N LYS A 147 9.87 -8.39 -3.48
CA LYS A 147 9.38 -7.10 -3.99
C LYS A 147 8.70 -6.35 -2.84
N VAL A 148 9.10 -5.10 -2.61
CA VAL A 148 8.33 -4.12 -1.82
C VAL A 148 7.81 -3.06 -2.79
N VAL A 149 6.51 -2.81 -2.78
CA VAL A 149 5.88 -1.70 -3.52
C VAL A 149 5.38 -0.68 -2.50
N LEU A 150 5.74 0.58 -2.70
CA LEU A 150 5.30 1.71 -1.88
C LEU A 150 4.38 2.58 -2.73
N TYR A 151 3.13 2.74 -2.32
CA TYR A 151 2.14 3.56 -3.01
C TYR A 151 2.10 4.95 -2.41
N GLY A 152 2.15 5.97 -3.27
CA GLY A 152 2.18 7.39 -2.90
C GLY A 152 0.84 7.92 -2.41
N GLY A 153 0.71 9.24 -2.39
CA GLY A 153 -0.51 9.94 -1.98
C GLY A 153 -1.65 9.67 -2.95
N HIS A 154 -2.89 9.67 -2.44
CA HIS A 154 -4.07 9.57 -3.29
C HIS A 154 -4.13 10.73 -4.29
N CYS A 155 -4.41 10.43 -5.56
CA CYS A 155 -4.42 11.41 -6.65
C CYS A 155 -5.67 11.31 -7.54
N GLY A 156 -6.76 10.74 -7.03
CA GLY A 156 -7.98 10.47 -7.80
C GLY A 156 -7.79 9.25 -8.70
N GLU A 157 -8.04 9.41 -9.99
CA GLU A 157 -7.90 8.37 -11.03
C GLU A 157 -6.44 8.15 -11.45
N CYS A 158 -5.52 8.06 -10.49
CA CYS A 158 -4.15 7.63 -10.76
C CYS A 158 -3.55 6.76 -9.66
N GLU A 159 -2.59 5.95 -10.07
CA GLU A 159 -1.76 5.11 -9.22
C GLU A 159 -0.32 5.63 -9.31
N GLN A 160 0.29 5.89 -8.16
CA GLN A 160 1.69 6.30 -8.06
C GLN A 160 2.41 5.31 -7.15
N TYR A 161 3.49 4.69 -7.64
CA TYR A 161 4.27 3.78 -6.80
C TYR A 161 5.76 3.77 -7.15
N ILE A 162 6.56 3.38 -6.16
CA ILE A 162 7.97 3.04 -6.34
C ILE A 162 8.21 1.64 -5.79
N THR A 163 9.19 0.93 -6.37
CA THR A 163 9.39 -0.50 -6.10
C THR A 163 10.84 -0.79 -5.78
N PHE A 164 11.07 -1.46 -4.65
CA PHE A 164 12.30 -2.20 -4.37
C PHE A 164 12.10 -3.65 -4.81
N GLU A 165 13.01 -4.19 -5.62
CA GLU A 165 12.93 -5.58 -6.10
C GLU A 165 14.29 -6.27 -5.96
N CYS A 166 14.30 -7.44 -5.32
CA CYS A 166 15.40 -8.37 -5.35
C CYS A 166 15.06 -9.60 -6.19
N ARG A 167 16.04 -10.10 -6.94
CA ARG A 167 15.97 -11.37 -7.66
C ARG A 167 17.00 -12.32 -7.08
N ARG A 168 16.65 -13.61 -7.02
CA ARG A 168 17.51 -14.70 -6.57
C ARG A 168 17.78 -15.66 -7.70
N GLU A 169 19.06 -15.86 -7.99
CA GLU A 169 19.57 -16.80 -8.98
C GLU A 169 20.58 -17.72 -8.27
N GLY A 170 20.09 -18.90 -7.88
CA GLY A 170 20.81 -19.81 -6.97
C GLY A 170 21.00 -19.16 -5.58
N ASN A 171 22.27 -18.96 -5.20
CA ASN A 171 22.66 -18.30 -3.96
C ASN A 171 22.90 -16.79 -4.13
N ASN A 172 22.96 -16.29 -5.37
CA ASN A 172 23.15 -14.87 -5.65
C ASN A 172 21.83 -14.13 -5.53
N VAL A 173 21.85 -13.01 -4.79
CA VAL A 173 20.73 -12.07 -4.67
C VAL A 173 21.20 -10.70 -5.14
N THR A 174 20.48 -10.14 -6.09
CA THR A 174 20.67 -8.77 -6.61
C THR A 174 19.41 -7.95 -6.33
N CYS A 175 19.56 -6.79 -5.71
CA CYS A 175 18.45 -5.88 -5.40
C CYS A 175 18.62 -4.54 -6.09
N GLN A 176 17.50 -3.90 -6.42
CA GLN A 176 17.47 -2.56 -7.00
C GLN A 176 16.18 -1.83 -6.65
N TRP A 177 16.29 -0.50 -6.50
CA TRP A 177 15.14 0.38 -6.58
C TRP A 177 14.85 0.69 -8.04
N ARG A 178 13.59 0.52 -8.44
CA ARG A 178 13.09 0.92 -9.75
C ARG A 178 12.76 2.42 -9.74
N LYS A 179 12.74 3.04 -10.93
CA LYS A 179 12.19 4.38 -11.11
C LYS A 179 10.72 4.41 -10.66
N PRO A 180 10.24 5.49 -10.03
CA PRO A 180 8.84 5.65 -9.70
C PRO A 180 7.96 5.66 -10.95
N VAL A 181 6.73 5.16 -10.81
CA VAL A 181 5.72 5.05 -11.85
C VAL A 181 4.55 5.95 -11.50
N PHE A 182 4.07 6.71 -12.49
CA PHE A 182 2.79 7.41 -12.47
C PHE A 182 1.91 6.78 -13.55
N ARG A 183 0.70 6.34 -13.19
CA ARG A 183 -0.26 5.73 -14.12
C ARG A 183 -1.63 6.35 -13.94
N VAL A 184 -2.19 6.94 -14.99
CA VAL A 184 -3.61 7.31 -15.03
C VAL A 184 -4.44 6.02 -15.15
N ILE A 185 -5.45 5.88 -14.29
CA ILE A 185 -6.43 4.80 -14.35
C ILE A 185 -7.55 5.27 -15.26
N THR A 186 -7.32 5.22 -16.58
CA THR A 186 -8.40 5.44 -17.54
C THR A 186 -9.48 4.37 -17.36
N PRO A 187 -10.75 4.73 -17.12
CA PRO A 187 -11.84 3.76 -17.05
C PRO A 187 -11.92 2.90 -18.32
N PRO A 188 -12.33 1.62 -18.24
CA PRO A 188 -12.33 0.71 -19.40
C PRO A 188 -13.29 1.14 -20.53
N TRP A 189 -14.23 2.05 -20.24
CA TRP A 189 -15.15 2.67 -21.21
C TRP A 189 -14.68 4.04 -21.75
N ALA A 190 -13.55 4.58 -21.28
CA ALA A 190 -13.03 5.83 -21.80
C ALA A 190 -12.48 5.63 -23.23
N PRO A 191 -12.64 6.62 -24.15
CA PRO A 191 -12.02 6.58 -25.46
C PRO A 191 -10.51 6.36 -25.34
N LYS A 192 -9.97 5.42 -26.12
CA LYS A 192 -8.53 5.19 -26.22
C LYS A 192 -7.96 6.22 -27.19
N ASP A 193 -7.55 7.38 -26.69
CA ASP A 193 -6.88 8.39 -27.50
C ASP A 193 -5.54 7.85 -28.00
N ILE A 194 -5.51 7.45 -29.27
CA ILE A 194 -4.30 7.17 -30.02
C ILE A 194 -3.57 8.51 -30.16
N THR A 195 -2.55 8.72 -29.35
CA THR A 195 -1.78 9.98 -29.34
C THR A 195 -0.87 10.08 -30.56
N THR A 196 -1.45 10.44 -31.70
CA THR A 196 -0.67 10.97 -32.84
C THR A 196 -0.16 12.35 -32.44
N SER A 197 1.15 12.57 -32.53
CA SER A 197 1.77 13.83 -32.19
C SER A 197 1.41 14.94 -33.18
N THR A 198 0.62 15.91 -32.75
CA THR A 198 0.53 17.22 -33.40
C THR A 198 0.70 18.33 -32.36
N THR A 199 1.74 19.12 -32.56
CA THR A 199 2.01 20.36 -31.81
C THR A 199 0.88 21.36 -32.00
N ARG A 200 0.32 21.86 -30.90
CA ARG A 200 -0.27 23.20 -30.81
C ARG A 200 -0.03 23.77 -29.42
N GLU A 201 0.65 24.92 -29.38
CA GLU A 201 0.49 25.86 -28.29
C GLU A 201 -0.94 26.42 -28.35
N GLU A 202 -1.61 26.54 -27.20
CA GLU A 202 -2.31 27.79 -26.85
C GLU A 202 -2.67 27.81 -25.36
N ASN A 203 -2.83 29.02 -24.83
CA ASN A 203 -2.87 29.29 -23.40
C ASN A 203 -4.25 29.02 -22.79
N ALA A 204 -4.30 28.40 -21.61
CA ALA A 204 -5.50 28.37 -20.77
C ALA A 204 -5.14 28.60 -19.29
N ILE A 205 -5.59 29.74 -18.75
CA ILE A 205 -5.42 30.13 -17.36
C ILE A 205 -6.54 29.50 -16.53
N CYS A 206 -6.22 28.59 -15.62
CA CYS A 206 -7.19 28.04 -14.66
C CYS A 206 -7.22 28.85 -13.36
N GLY A 207 -8.11 29.84 -13.30
CA GLY A 207 -8.56 30.46 -12.04
C GLY A 207 -9.74 29.69 -11.42
N PRO A 208 -10.00 29.82 -10.10
CA PRO A 208 -10.99 28.99 -9.41
C PRO A 208 -12.43 29.51 -9.57
N ALA A 209 -13.33 28.64 -10.04
CA ALA A 209 -14.77 28.90 -10.05
C ALA A 209 -15.45 28.28 -8.82
N VAL A 210 -15.73 29.09 -7.80
CA VAL A 210 -16.57 28.70 -6.64
C VAL A 210 -17.98 29.25 -6.84
N LEU A 211 -18.98 28.41 -6.54
CA LEU A 211 -20.38 28.61 -6.91
C LEU A 211 -21.04 29.84 -6.27
N ILE A 212 -21.82 30.56 -7.09
CA ILE A 212 -22.85 31.51 -6.66
C ILE A 212 -24.23 30.94 -7.05
N GLY A 213 -25.24 31.12 -6.20
CA GLY A 213 -26.60 31.36 -6.71
C GLY A 213 -27.68 30.28 -6.53
N LEU A 214 -27.82 29.66 -5.36
CA LEU A 214 -29.12 29.07 -4.96
C LEU A 214 -30.10 30.17 -4.49
N ILE A 215 -30.51 31.04 -5.42
CA ILE A 215 -31.66 31.94 -5.24
C ILE A 215 -32.50 31.94 -6.54
N LEU A 216 -33.47 31.03 -6.59
CA LEU A 216 -34.62 31.14 -7.49
C LEU A 216 -35.89 31.02 -6.64
N VAL A 217 -36.31 32.16 -6.11
CA VAL A 217 -37.69 32.40 -5.65
C VAL A 217 -38.36 33.21 -6.76
N PRO A 218 -39.61 32.86 -7.14
CA PRO A 218 -40.62 33.90 -7.08
C PRO A 218 -41.91 33.46 -6.39
N LEU A 219 -42.31 34.26 -5.39
CA LEU A 219 -43.63 34.89 -5.31
C LEU A 219 -44.86 34.05 -5.71
N MET A 220 -45.66 33.67 -4.71
CA MET A 220 -47.11 33.97 -4.73
C MET A 220 -47.64 34.26 -3.31
N ILE A 221 -47.94 35.55 -3.06
CA ILE A 221 -49.16 36.06 -2.38
C ILE A 221 -49.37 35.63 -0.90
N LYS A 222 -49.17 36.54 0.10
CA LYS A 222 -50.21 37.38 0.78
C LYS A 222 -51.38 36.56 1.36
N ARG A 223 -52.00 36.76 2.54
CA ARG A 223 -52.07 37.76 3.64
C ARG A 223 -52.89 37.05 4.76
N VAL A 224 -53.09 37.50 6.01
CA VAL A 224 -52.67 38.66 6.83
C VAL A 224 -52.55 38.15 8.30
N LYS A 225 -51.91 38.88 9.22
CA LYS A 225 -52.02 38.61 10.68
C LYS A 225 -53.31 39.20 11.26
N ARG A 226 -53.99 38.46 12.14
CA ARG A 226 -54.20 38.93 13.52
C ARG A 226 -54.24 37.75 14.49
#